data_AF-A0A257VHL8-F1
#
_entry.id   AF-A0A257VHL8-F1
#
_cell.length_a   1.000
_cell.length_b   1.000
_cell.length_c   1.000
_cell.angle_alpha   90.00
_cell.angle_beta   90.00
_cell.angle_gamma   90.00
#
_symmetry.space_group_name_H-M   'P 1'
#
loop_
_entity.id
_entity.type
_entity.pdbx_description
1 polymer ?
#
loop_
_entity_poly.entity_id
_entity_poly.type
_entity_poly.pdbx_seq_one_letter_code
_entity_poly.pdbx_strand_id
1 'polypeptide(L)'
;MRAAWIVLLVSPVWGQSVGFLQGLENKFEQTAPRGNAPVPQGYRQDRLRDVNAFNSWFDQQYMPAFQAQPGWTPQRRAFVGRASAYLGAIRGLAGNDPALGLALSGAFNRLGRMQEADQRYLDREGAIHSYNNSAIILNQLANENPDDPNVRGQLAFVGGRVNALGGSIPIWMSVPIGGRQRQQEQRGIPEAYLQAPVKTSAPTSAEYPRVDEGTLSAEERGLWRELRERYYNVLGTVYAAKNAVAPVQASVEGRGLALTPDLVKSSTRMNLSLDLAKNDLEQKQFDSARENLQIAEGEARKILRYVGL
;
A
#
# COMPACT_ATOMS: atom_id res chain seq x y z
N MET A 1 50.62 41.97 13.76
CA MET A 1 50.41 40.79 12.90
C MET A 1 49.13 40.09 13.33
N ARG A 2 48.05 40.21 12.56
CA ARG A 2 46.76 39.53 12.80
C ARG A 2 46.49 38.65 11.59
N ALA A 3 46.36 37.34 11.81
CA ALA A 3 46.05 36.36 10.78
C ALA A 3 44.53 36.34 10.55
N ALA A 4 44.10 36.57 9.30
CA ALA A 4 42.72 36.46 8.87
C ALA A 4 42.43 35.02 8.43
N TRP A 5 41.44 34.39 9.05
CA TRP A 5 40.89 33.10 8.62
C TRP A 5 39.79 33.35 7.59
N ILE A 6 40.05 32.96 6.35
CA ILE A 6 39.06 32.94 5.27
C ILE A 6 38.26 31.65 5.42
N VAL A 7 37.01 31.76 5.87
CA VAL A 7 36.03 30.67 5.82
C VAL A 7 35.41 30.67 4.42
N LEU A 8 35.88 29.77 3.57
CA LEU A 8 35.25 29.45 2.28
C LEU A 8 33.94 28.71 2.55
N LEU A 9 32.83 29.44 2.56
CA LEU A 9 31.48 28.88 2.49
C LEU A 9 31.28 28.31 1.08
N VAL A 10 31.58 27.02 0.92
CA VAL A 10 31.13 26.26 -0.25
C VAL A 10 29.64 26.03 -0.10
N SER A 11 28.83 26.87 -0.73
CA SER A 11 27.40 26.62 -0.91
C SER A 11 27.22 25.25 -1.56
N PRO A 12 26.52 24.28 -0.94
CA PRO A 12 26.39 22.98 -1.55
C PRO A 12 25.47 23.09 -2.77
N VAL A 13 25.74 22.26 -3.77
CA VAL A 13 25.05 22.22 -5.07
C VAL A 13 23.63 21.65 -4.89
N TRP A 14 22.74 22.39 -4.23
CA TRP A 14 21.36 21.97 -3.93
C TRP A 14 20.38 22.21 -5.07
N GLY A 15 20.75 23.01 -6.08
CA GLY A 15 19.85 23.43 -7.16
C GLY A 15 19.59 22.35 -8.22
N GLN A 16 20.52 21.41 -8.43
CA GLN A 16 20.40 20.43 -9.53
C GLN A 16 19.48 19.25 -9.20
N SER A 17 19.39 18.83 -7.93
CA SER A 17 18.57 17.68 -7.53
C SER A 17 17.06 17.99 -7.57
N VAL A 18 16.66 19.24 -7.30
CA VAL A 18 15.25 19.67 -7.29
C VAL A 18 14.70 19.71 -8.72
N GLY A 19 15.42 20.35 -9.65
CA GLY A 19 15.00 20.42 -11.06
C GLY A 19 14.94 19.04 -11.73
N PHE A 20 15.83 18.12 -11.32
CA PHE A 20 15.86 16.77 -11.87
C PHE A 20 14.70 15.89 -11.38
N LEU A 21 14.38 15.93 -10.07
CA LEU A 21 13.19 15.27 -9.51
C LEU A 21 11.92 15.78 -10.20
N GLN A 22 11.83 17.08 -10.38
CA GLN A 22 10.70 17.72 -11.06
C GLN A 22 10.65 17.38 -12.55
N GLY A 23 11.79 17.16 -13.20
CA GLY A 23 11.86 16.69 -14.58
C GLY A 23 11.38 15.24 -14.76
N LEU A 24 11.73 14.36 -13.82
CA LEU A 24 11.15 13.02 -13.78
C LEU A 24 9.65 13.10 -13.54
N GLU A 25 9.19 13.84 -12.53
CA GLU A 25 7.76 14.07 -12.23
C GLU A 25 6.99 14.63 -13.43
N ASN A 26 7.56 15.59 -14.16
CA ASN A 26 6.91 16.14 -15.36
C ASN A 26 6.81 15.09 -16.48
N LYS A 27 7.88 14.33 -16.73
CA LYS A 27 7.86 13.24 -17.73
C LYS A 27 6.88 12.15 -17.31
N PHE A 28 6.78 11.95 -16.02
CA PHE A 28 5.91 11.02 -15.36
C PHE A 28 4.43 11.39 -15.58
N GLU A 29 4.06 12.62 -15.24
CA GLU A 29 2.71 13.19 -15.41
C GLU A 29 2.27 13.33 -16.87
N GLN A 30 3.20 13.70 -17.77
CA GLN A 30 2.92 13.82 -19.20
C GLN A 30 2.65 12.48 -19.85
N THR A 31 3.27 11.41 -19.35
CA THR A 31 3.11 10.11 -19.97
C THR A 31 1.95 9.35 -19.39
N ALA A 32 1.61 9.42 -18.10
CA ALA A 32 0.57 8.58 -17.45
C ALA A 32 -0.80 8.62 -18.18
N PRO A 33 -1.43 7.46 -18.48
CA PRO A 33 -2.71 7.44 -19.16
C PRO A 33 -3.78 7.94 -18.20
N ARG A 34 -4.57 8.91 -18.65
CA ARG A 34 -5.75 9.35 -17.92
C ARG A 34 -6.91 8.41 -18.28
N GLY A 35 -7.25 7.49 -17.38
CA GLY A 35 -8.48 6.67 -17.46
C GLY A 35 -8.31 5.21 -17.93
N ASN A 36 -9.45 4.51 -18.08
CA ASN A 36 -9.56 3.06 -18.28
C ASN A 36 -9.43 2.58 -19.75
N ALA A 37 -8.78 3.34 -20.63
CA ALA A 37 -8.65 2.96 -22.03
C ALA A 37 -7.72 1.74 -22.21
N PRO A 38 -7.97 0.84 -23.18
CA PRO A 38 -7.05 -0.25 -23.52
C PRO A 38 -5.67 0.32 -23.83
N VAL A 39 -4.66 -0.17 -23.13
CA VAL A 39 -3.29 0.34 -23.22
C VAL A 39 -2.61 -0.26 -24.48
N PRO A 40 -2.19 0.55 -25.47
CA PRO A 40 -1.51 0.05 -26.67
C PRO A 40 -0.23 -0.72 -26.33
N GLN A 41 0.16 -1.71 -27.14
CA GLN A 41 1.34 -2.55 -26.87
C GLN A 41 2.64 -1.75 -26.66
N GLY A 42 2.89 -0.71 -27.48
CA GLY A 42 4.09 0.14 -27.32
C GLY A 42 4.18 0.82 -25.95
N TYR A 43 3.03 1.09 -25.35
CA TYR A 43 2.92 1.74 -24.06
C TYR A 43 3.43 0.88 -22.91
N ARG A 44 3.37 -0.46 -23.03
CA ARG A 44 3.90 -1.37 -21.99
C ARG A 44 5.42 -1.31 -21.91
N GLN A 45 6.10 -1.30 -23.06
CA GLN A 45 7.55 -1.15 -23.13
C GLN A 45 8.00 0.20 -22.57
N ASP A 46 7.22 1.25 -22.83
CA ASP A 46 7.47 2.57 -22.25
C ASP A 46 7.32 2.53 -20.73
N ARG A 47 6.30 1.85 -20.18
CA ARG A 47 6.15 1.67 -18.71
C ARG A 47 7.27 0.87 -18.10
N LEU A 48 7.69 -0.21 -18.74
CA LEU A 48 8.84 -0.97 -18.28
C LEU A 48 10.09 -0.09 -18.25
N ARG A 49 10.31 0.72 -19.30
CA ARG A 49 11.42 1.68 -19.35
C ARG A 49 11.34 2.72 -18.24
N ASP A 50 10.16 3.28 -17.98
CA ASP A 50 9.94 4.26 -16.92
C ASP A 50 10.25 3.68 -15.54
N VAL A 51 9.72 2.49 -15.24
CA VAL A 51 9.93 1.82 -13.94
C VAL A 51 11.40 1.42 -13.76
N ASN A 52 12.06 0.97 -14.83
CA ASN A 52 13.50 0.69 -14.80
C ASN A 52 14.33 1.96 -14.60
N ALA A 53 13.94 3.08 -15.21
CA ALA A 53 14.59 4.37 -14.99
C ALA A 53 14.42 4.82 -13.54
N PHE A 54 13.23 4.67 -12.96
CA PHE A 54 12.97 4.92 -11.53
C PHE A 54 13.87 4.05 -10.64
N ASN A 55 13.91 2.74 -10.88
CA ASN A 55 14.72 1.80 -10.09
C ASN A 55 16.21 2.14 -10.15
N SER A 56 16.73 2.41 -11.35
CA SER A 56 18.12 2.80 -11.57
C SER A 56 18.46 4.11 -10.87
N TRP A 57 17.62 5.13 -11.06
CA TRP A 57 17.79 6.43 -10.41
C TRP A 57 17.79 6.31 -8.88
N PHE A 58 16.87 5.51 -8.32
CA PHE A 58 16.77 5.30 -6.89
C PHE A 58 18.10 4.81 -6.31
N ASP A 59 18.67 3.76 -6.92
CA ASP A 59 19.88 3.14 -6.42
C ASP A 59 21.11 4.03 -6.64
N GLN A 60 21.19 4.71 -7.79
CA GLN A 60 22.37 5.51 -8.16
C GLN A 60 22.40 6.89 -7.52
N GLN A 61 21.24 7.54 -7.35
CA GLN A 61 21.15 8.96 -7.02
C GLN A 61 20.46 9.18 -5.68
N TYR A 62 19.31 8.55 -5.48
CA TYR A 62 18.53 8.80 -4.27
C TYR A 62 19.21 8.23 -3.03
N MET A 63 19.63 6.96 -3.04
CA MET A 63 20.21 6.34 -1.86
C MET A 63 21.45 7.07 -1.32
N PRO A 64 22.43 7.48 -2.16
CA PRO A 64 23.54 8.31 -1.69
C PRO A 64 23.08 9.66 -1.11
N ALA A 65 22.16 10.34 -1.78
CA ALA A 65 21.63 11.62 -1.30
C ALA A 65 20.84 11.46 0.01
N PHE A 66 20.13 10.35 0.18
CA PHE A 66 19.43 10.02 1.41
C PHE A 66 20.40 9.80 2.57
N GLN A 67 21.47 9.05 2.34
CA GLN A 67 22.50 8.81 3.35
C GLN A 67 23.21 10.11 3.76
N ALA A 68 23.44 11.03 2.83
CA ALA A 68 24.03 12.34 3.12
C ALA A 68 23.12 13.25 3.95
N GLN A 69 21.80 13.07 3.86
CA GLN A 69 20.82 13.86 4.59
C GLN A 69 19.68 12.96 5.09
N PRO A 70 19.83 12.28 6.23
CA PRO A 70 18.74 11.46 6.77
C PRO A 70 17.53 12.34 7.15
N GLY A 71 16.32 11.78 7.03
CA GLY A 71 15.09 12.41 7.51
C GLY A 71 13.91 12.46 6.53
N TRP A 72 12.69 12.60 7.05
CA TRP A 72 11.45 12.58 6.26
C TRP A 72 10.95 14.00 5.95
N THR A 73 11.63 14.69 5.05
CA THR A 73 11.29 16.07 4.67
C THR A 73 9.94 16.14 3.94
N PRO A 74 9.24 17.29 3.93
CA PRO A 74 8.04 17.49 3.12
C PRO A 74 8.23 17.13 1.64
N GLN A 75 9.41 17.42 1.08
CA GLN A 75 9.75 17.10 -0.30
C GLN A 75 9.82 15.59 -0.54
N ARG A 76 10.41 14.82 0.40
CA ARG A 76 10.45 13.35 0.33
C ARG A 76 9.06 12.74 0.43
N ARG A 77 8.22 13.25 1.33
CA ARG A 77 6.80 12.84 1.44
C ARG A 77 6.04 13.07 0.15
N ALA A 78 6.16 14.27 -0.43
CA ALA A 78 5.51 14.61 -1.69
C ALA A 78 5.98 13.69 -2.83
N PHE A 79 7.28 13.44 -2.92
CA PHE A 79 7.86 12.51 -3.88
C PHE A 79 7.31 11.09 -3.72
N VAL A 80 7.34 10.52 -2.51
CA VAL A 80 6.86 9.16 -2.25
C VAL A 80 5.36 9.03 -2.53
N GLY A 81 4.56 10.04 -2.16
CA GLY A 81 3.14 10.09 -2.50
C GLY A 81 2.90 10.02 -4.02
N ARG A 82 3.61 10.84 -4.80
CA ARG A 82 3.51 10.84 -6.27
C ARG A 82 4.00 9.52 -6.89
N ALA A 83 5.15 9.02 -6.44
CA ALA A 83 5.70 7.77 -6.93
C ALA A 83 4.78 6.58 -6.63
N SER A 84 4.21 6.51 -5.43
CA SER A 84 3.25 5.48 -5.05
C SER A 84 1.98 5.54 -5.90
N ALA A 85 1.41 6.75 -6.09
CA ALA A 85 0.22 6.96 -6.91
C ALA A 85 0.44 6.47 -8.36
N TYR A 86 1.60 6.76 -8.93
CA TYR A 86 1.94 6.25 -10.25
C TYR A 86 2.04 4.73 -10.31
N LEU A 87 2.90 4.15 -9.45
CA LEU A 87 3.16 2.72 -9.52
C LEU A 87 1.86 1.96 -9.32
N GLY A 88 0.95 2.49 -8.49
CA GLY A 88 -0.43 2.04 -8.37
C GLY A 88 -1.23 2.13 -9.67
N ALA A 89 -1.17 3.26 -10.38
CA ALA A 89 -1.89 3.47 -11.64
C ALA A 89 -1.48 2.49 -12.76
N ILE A 90 -0.20 2.09 -12.82
CA ILE A 90 0.29 1.13 -13.83
C ILE A 90 0.33 -0.31 -13.35
N ARG A 91 0.00 -0.58 -12.07
CA ARG A 91 0.02 -1.92 -11.48
C ARG A 91 -0.86 -2.92 -12.24
N GLY A 92 -1.99 -2.49 -12.78
CA GLY A 92 -2.89 -3.35 -13.57
C GLY A 92 -2.25 -3.92 -14.84
N LEU A 93 -1.14 -3.33 -15.32
CA LEU A 93 -0.41 -3.80 -16.49
C LEU A 93 0.55 -4.95 -16.18
N ALA A 94 0.92 -5.15 -14.90
CA ALA A 94 1.89 -6.15 -14.47
C ALA A 94 1.44 -7.59 -14.76
N GLY A 95 0.14 -7.89 -14.64
CA GLY A 95 -0.38 -9.26 -14.79
C GLY A 95 -0.35 -9.82 -16.21
N ASN A 96 0.13 -9.06 -17.20
CA ASN A 96 0.31 -9.54 -18.58
C ASN A 96 1.76 -9.41 -19.07
N ASP A 97 2.67 -8.98 -18.19
CA ASP A 97 4.08 -8.74 -18.50
C ASP A 97 4.94 -9.00 -17.25
N PRO A 98 5.50 -10.22 -17.14
CA PRO A 98 6.31 -10.58 -15.98
C PRO A 98 7.50 -9.67 -15.72
N ALA A 99 8.12 -9.14 -16.78
CA ALA A 99 9.26 -8.22 -16.66
C ALA A 99 8.82 -6.89 -16.02
N LEU A 100 7.66 -6.36 -16.44
CA LEU A 100 7.06 -5.19 -15.81
C LEU A 100 6.67 -5.46 -14.35
N GLY A 101 6.10 -6.64 -14.06
CA GLY A 101 5.77 -7.03 -12.69
C GLY A 101 7.00 -7.08 -11.76
N LEU A 102 8.11 -7.66 -12.23
CA LEU A 102 9.36 -7.67 -11.46
C LEU A 102 9.92 -6.25 -11.26
N ALA A 103 9.89 -5.42 -12.30
CA ALA A 103 10.34 -4.03 -12.20
C ALA A 103 9.49 -3.22 -11.20
N LEU A 104 8.17 -3.39 -11.25
CA LEU A 104 7.21 -2.70 -10.37
C LEU A 104 7.32 -3.16 -8.92
N SER A 105 7.40 -4.46 -8.67
CA SER A 105 7.62 -4.99 -7.32
C SER A 105 8.93 -4.47 -6.73
N GLY A 106 9.99 -4.38 -7.53
CA GLY A 106 11.25 -3.74 -7.16
C GLY A 106 11.09 -2.25 -6.83
N ALA A 107 10.27 -1.51 -7.59
CA ALA A 107 10.03 -0.09 -7.35
C ALA A 107 9.26 0.15 -6.04
N PHE A 108 8.23 -0.64 -5.76
CA PHE A 108 7.50 -0.60 -4.49
C PHE A 108 8.38 -0.98 -3.29
N ASN A 109 9.24 -2.00 -3.43
CA ASN A 109 10.20 -2.36 -2.39
C ASN A 109 11.13 -1.19 -2.06
N ARG A 110 11.65 -0.52 -3.10
CA ARG A 110 12.47 0.68 -2.97
C ARG A 110 11.75 1.81 -2.24
N LEU A 111 10.48 2.10 -2.57
CA LEU A 111 9.67 3.07 -1.82
C LEU A 111 9.55 2.70 -0.34
N GLY A 112 9.26 1.43 -0.04
CA GLY A 112 9.23 0.93 1.33
C GLY A 112 10.53 1.20 2.09
N ARG A 113 11.68 0.99 1.43
CA ARG A 113 12.99 1.32 2.02
C ARG A 113 13.17 2.81 2.28
N MET A 114 12.67 3.70 1.43
CA MET A 114 12.75 5.15 1.73
C MET A 114 11.97 5.49 2.99
N GLN A 115 10.78 4.90 3.12
CA GLN A 115 9.87 5.12 4.23
C GLN A 115 10.40 4.52 5.54
N GLU A 116 11.26 3.49 5.45
CA GLU A 116 11.87 2.82 6.62
C GLU A 116 13.18 3.46 7.11
N ALA A 117 13.89 4.20 6.26
CA ALA A 117 15.34 4.36 6.40
C ALA A 117 15.83 5.20 7.60
N ASP A 118 14.94 5.85 8.35
CA ASP A 118 15.30 6.51 9.61
C ASP A 118 14.21 6.31 10.68
N GLN A 119 14.58 5.67 11.80
CA GLN A 119 13.68 5.40 12.93
C GLN A 119 13.00 6.65 13.51
N ARG A 120 13.64 7.82 13.39
CA ARG A 120 13.12 9.08 13.95
C ARG A 120 12.03 9.69 13.09
N TYR A 121 11.93 9.28 11.83
CA TYR A 121 11.04 9.86 10.83
C TYR A 121 10.33 8.80 9.98
N LEU A 122 10.18 7.60 10.54
CA LEU A 122 9.51 6.44 9.94
C LEU A 122 8.10 6.78 9.49
N ASP A 123 7.84 6.65 8.19
CA ASP A 123 6.48 6.42 7.69
C ASP A 123 6.24 4.91 7.65
N ARG A 124 6.14 4.32 8.85
CA ARG A 124 6.04 2.88 9.04
C ARG A 124 4.86 2.28 8.29
N GLU A 125 3.68 2.90 8.39
CA GLU A 125 2.47 2.45 7.70
C GLU A 125 2.61 2.56 6.18
N GLY A 126 3.18 3.67 5.69
CA GLY A 126 3.47 3.81 4.27
C GLY A 126 4.46 2.76 3.77
N ALA A 127 5.51 2.43 4.55
CA ALA A 127 6.46 1.39 4.21
C ALA A 127 5.77 0.01 4.10
N ILE A 128 4.93 -0.33 5.08
CA ILE A 128 4.11 -1.56 5.05
C ILE A 128 3.23 -1.58 3.80
N HIS A 129 2.59 -0.46 3.47
CA HIS A 129 1.75 -0.36 2.27
C HIS A 129 2.55 -0.60 0.98
N SER A 130 3.72 0.03 0.85
CA SER A 130 4.63 -0.17 -0.28
C SER A 130 5.08 -1.62 -0.40
N TYR A 131 5.48 -2.25 0.70
CA TYR A 131 5.85 -3.67 0.72
C TYR A 131 4.68 -4.59 0.38
N ASN A 132 3.48 -4.33 0.90
CA ASN A 132 2.29 -5.09 0.55
C ASN A 132 1.99 -4.99 -0.95
N ASN A 133 2.11 -3.82 -1.58
CA ASN A 133 1.97 -3.70 -3.03
C ASN A 133 3.00 -4.54 -3.80
N SER A 134 4.26 -4.55 -3.35
CA SER A 134 5.31 -5.41 -3.91
C SER A 134 4.94 -6.89 -3.79
N ALA A 135 4.50 -7.33 -2.60
CA ALA A 135 4.07 -8.70 -2.35
C ALA A 135 2.90 -9.11 -3.24
N ILE A 136 1.91 -8.25 -3.47
CA ILE A 136 0.77 -8.63 -4.33
C ILE A 136 1.23 -8.90 -5.76
N ILE A 137 2.10 -8.06 -6.30
CA ILE A 137 2.63 -8.25 -7.66
C ILE A 137 3.47 -9.53 -7.73
N LEU A 138 4.34 -9.75 -6.75
CA LEU A 138 5.17 -10.96 -6.72
C LEU A 138 4.35 -12.25 -6.58
N ASN A 139 3.23 -12.21 -5.85
CA ASN A 139 2.34 -13.37 -5.76
C ASN A 139 1.60 -13.66 -7.06
N GLN A 140 1.23 -12.64 -7.82
CA GLN A 140 0.70 -12.84 -9.18
C GLN A 140 1.74 -13.55 -10.05
N LEU A 141 2.99 -13.08 -10.03
CA LEU A 141 4.09 -13.71 -10.76
C LEU A 141 4.38 -15.13 -10.28
N ALA A 142 4.32 -15.39 -8.97
CA ALA A 142 4.50 -16.72 -8.41
C ALA A 142 3.38 -17.68 -8.79
N ASN A 143 2.16 -17.20 -8.99
CA ASN A 143 1.07 -18.05 -9.50
C ASN A 143 1.29 -18.47 -10.96
N GLU A 144 1.92 -17.61 -11.77
CA GLU A 144 2.29 -17.92 -13.15
C GLU A 144 3.53 -18.81 -13.24
N ASN A 145 4.53 -18.57 -12.39
CA ASN A 145 5.79 -19.32 -12.34
C ASN A 145 6.18 -19.69 -10.90
N PRO A 146 5.56 -20.73 -10.30
CA PRO A 146 5.75 -21.08 -8.89
C PRO A 146 7.19 -21.45 -8.51
N ASP A 147 7.95 -21.95 -9.49
CA ASP A 147 9.31 -22.43 -9.29
C ASP A 147 10.38 -21.36 -9.54
N ASP A 148 10.02 -20.11 -9.87
CA ASP A 148 11.01 -19.04 -10.08
C ASP A 148 11.69 -18.67 -8.73
N PRO A 149 13.00 -18.97 -8.57
CA PRO A 149 13.71 -18.69 -7.33
C PRO A 149 13.82 -17.18 -7.04
N ASN A 150 13.81 -16.32 -8.07
CA ASN A 150 13.89 -14.88 -7.90
C ASN A 150 12.62 -14.33 -7.28
N VAL A 151 11.45 -14.75 -7.78
CA VAL A 151 10.15 -14.33 -7.25
C VAL A 151 9.99 -14.81 -5.80
N ARG A 152 10.33 -16.07 -5.52
CA ARG A 152 10.29 -16.64 -4.16
C ARG A 152 11.21 -15.90 -3.19
N GLY A 153 12.44 -15.59 -3.62
CA GLY A 153 13.40 -14.83 -2.82
C GLY A 153 12.91 -13.42 -2.50
N GLN A 154 12.32 -12.74 -3.48
CA GLN A 154 11.75 -11.40 -3.27
C GLN A 154 10.51 -11.45 -2.36
N LEU A 155 9.62 -12.44 -2.50
CA LEU A 155 8.48 -12.62 -1.60
C LEU A 155 8.92 -12.82 -0.15
N ALA A 156 9.89 -13.69 0.08
CA ALA A 156 10.45 -13.93 1.41
C ALA A 156 11.06 -12.66 2.00
N PHE A 157 11.82 -11.90 1.20
CA PHE A 157 12.38 -10.62 1.62
C PHE A 157 11.29 -9.62 2.03
N VAL A 158 10.31 -9.40 1.15
CA VAL A 158 9.23 -8.42 1.38
C VAL A 158 8.39 -8.82 2.59
N GLY A 159 8.06 -10.10 2.75
CA GLY A 159 7.37 -10.61 3.94
C GLY A 159 8.16 -10.43 5.22
N GLY A 160 9.46 -10.66 5.19
CA GLY A 160 10.36 -10.36 6.31
C GLY A 160 10.31 -8.87 6.70
N ARG A 161 10.33 -7.96 5.71
CA ARG A 161 10.23 -6.51 5.96
C ARG A 161 8.87 -6.12 6.56
N VAL A 162 7.76 -6.60 6.00
CA VAL A 162 6.41 -6.33 6.54
C VAL A 162 6.30 -6.78 7.99
N ASN A 163 6.76 -7.99 8.30
CA ASN A 163 6.73 -8.54 9.66
C ASN A 163 7.65 -7.76 10.61
N ALA A 164 8.84 -7.35 10.16
CA ALA A 164 9.78 -6.55 10.96
C ALA A 164 9.20 -5.16 11.28
N LEU A 165 8.40 -4.61 10.37
CA LEU A 165 7.60 -3.41 10.59
C LEU A 165 6.29 -3.71 11.33
N GLY A 166 6.09 -4.91 11.87
CA GLY A 166 4.88 -5.32 12.61
C GLY A 166 3.58 -5.23 11.81
N GLY A 167 3.66 -5.20 10.49
CA GLY A 167 2.53 -5.48 9.62
C GLY A 167 2.39 -6.99 9.38
N SER A 168 1.39 -7.36 8.61
CA SER A 168 1.21 -8.73 8.12
C SER A 168 0.97 -8.68 6.62
N ILE A 169 1.63 -9.54 5.84
CA ILE A 169 1.21 -9.77 4.46
C ILE A 169 -0.19 -10.40 4.53
N PRO A 170 -1.20 -9.83 3.83
CA PRO A 170 -2.51 -10.44 3.75
C PRO A 170 -2.42 -11.91 3.35
N ILE A 171 -2.93 -12.83 4.16
CA ILE A 171 -2.57 -14.25 4.08
C ILE A 171 -3.05 -14.93 2.77
N TRP A 172 -4.02 -14.34 2.05
CA TRP A 172 -4.39 -14.73 0.68
C TRP A 172 -3.24 -14.63 -0.35
N MET A 173 -2.12 -14.01 0.04
CA MET A 173 -0.86 -13.91 -0.70
C MET A 173 0.21 -14.91 -0.26
N SER A 174 -0.13 -15.90 0.58
CA SER A 174 0.86 -16.90 1.01
C SER A 174 0.86 -18.06 0.02
N VAL A 175 1.66 -17.97 -1.05
CA VAL A 175 1.98 -19.17 -1.84
C VAL A 175 2.75 -20.10 -0.90
N PRO A 176 2.38 -21.40 -0.78
CA PRO A 176 3.10 -22.33 0.08
C PRO A 176 4.54 -22.47 -0.45
N ILE A 177 5.47 -21.77 0.19
CA ILE A 177 6.90 -21.91 -0.10
C ILE A 177 7.26 -23.33 0.30
N GLY A 178 7.48 -24.17 -0.72
CA GLY A 178 7.71 -25.61 -0.61
C GLY A 178 8.67 -26.00 0.51
N GLY A 179 8.08 -26.34 1.65
CA GLY A 179 8.63 -27.20 2.67
C GLY A 179 7.58 -28.28 2.88
N ARG A 180 7.98 -29.55 2.81
CA ARG A 180 7.14 -30.72 3.10
C ARG A 180 6.34 -30.44 4.38
N GLN A 181 5.05 -30.09 4.23
CA GLN A 181 4.12 -30.10 5.34
C GLN A 181 4.05 -31.54 5.79
N ARG A 182 4.67 -31.83 6.94
CA ARG A 182 4.31 -33.02 7.70
C ARG A 182 2.81 -32.94 7.88
N GLN A 183 2.08 -33.88 7.27
CA GLN A 183 0.70 -34.17 7.62
C GLN A 183 0.69 -34.39 9.13
N GLN A 184 0.33 -33.37 9.90
CA GLN A 184 -0.19 -33.60 11.23
C GLN A 184 -1.54 -34.25 11.00
N GLU A 185 -1.57 -35.56 11.19
CA GLU A 185 -2.80 -36.33 11.34
C GLU A 185 -3.72 -35.55 12.29
N GLN A 186 -4.78 -34.99 11.73
CA GLN A 186 -5.85 -34.34 12.47
C GLN A 186 -6.54 -35.43 13.29
N ARG A 187 -6.04 -35.63 14.53
CA ARG A 187 -6.88 -36.14 15.60
C ARG A 187 -8.05 -35.17 15.78
N GLY A 188 -9.23 -35.76 15.90
CA GLY A 188 -10.53 -35.09 15.91
C GLY A 188 -10.54 -33.77 16.66
N ILE A 189 -11.24 -32.81 16.05
CA ILE A 189 -11.47 -31.44 16.52
C ILE A 189 -11.76 -31.48 18.03
N PRO A 190 -10.88 -30.97 18.90
CA PRO A 190 -11.28 -30.70 20.27
C PRO A 190 -12.40 -29.67 20.22
N GLU A 191 -13.50 -29.96 20.91
CA GLU A 191 -14.69 -29.12 21.09
C GLU A 191 -14.38 -27.77 21.81
N ALA A 192 -13.10 -27.43 21.96
CA ALA A 192 -12.56 -26.30 22.69
C ALA A 192 -12.37 -25.01 21.85
N TYR A 193 -12.69 -25.00 20.55
CA TYR A 193 -12.63 -23.76 19.74
C TYR A 193 -13.83 -22.82 19.93
N LEU A 194 -14.68 -23.06 20.94
CA LEU A 194 -15.80 -22.19 21.31
C LEU A 194 -15.44 -21.05 22.30
N GLN A 195 -14.17 -20.75 22.54
CA GLN A 195 -13.76 -19.68 23.46
C GLN A 195 -12.52 -18.98 22.89
N ALA A 196 -12.38 -17.66 22.82
CA ALA A 196 -13.06 -16.53 23.45
C ALA A 196 -13.28 -15.43 22.38
N PRO A 197 -14.16 -14.43 22.60
CA PRO A 197 -14.26 -13.29 21.69
C PRO A 197 -12.86 -12.69 21.46
N VAL A 198 -12.40 -12.71 20.21
CA VAL A 198 -11.17 -12.02 19.81
C VAL A 198 -11.34 -10.58 20.27
N LYS A 199 -10.44 -10.11 21.14
CA LYS A 199 -10.46 -8.72 21.60
C LYS A 199 -10.41 -7.83 20.36
N THR A 200 -11.54 -7.22 20.05
CA THR A 200 -11.70 -6.24 19.00
C THR A 200 -10.79 -5.07 19.33
N SER A 201 -9.62 -4.99 18.70
CA SER A 201 -8.83 -3.77 18.72
C SER A 201 -9.67 -2.70 18.04
N ALA A 202 -10.08 -1.70 18.82
CA ALA A 202 -10.82 -0.55 18.31
C ALA A 202 -10.02 0.15 17.19
N PRO A 203 -10.70 0.83 16.26
CA PRO A 203 -10.04 1.65 15.25
C PRO A 203 -9.00 2.56 15.91
N THR A 204 -7.79 2.60 15.36
CA THR A 204 -6.74 3.49 15.88
C THR A 204 -7.00 4.93 15.45
N SER A 205 -6.62 5.91 16.27
CA SER A 205 -6.86 7.34 15.98
C SER A 205 -6.18 7.88 14.72
N ALA A 206 -5.26 7.11 14.13
CA ALA A 206 -4.61 7.41 12.86
C ALA A 206 -5.54 7.20 11.64
N GLU A 207 -6.65 6.48 11.80
CA GLU A 207 -7.59 6.18 10.72
C GLU A 207 -8.59 7.29 10.45
N TYR A 208 -8.70 8.28 11.34
CA TYR A 208 -9.68 9.34 11.17
C TYR A 208 -9.23 10.43 10.19
N PRO A 209 -10.14 10.90 9.31
CA PRO A 209 -9.84 11.99 8.38
C PRO A 209 -9.63 13.30 9.15
N ARG A 210 -8.59 14.05 8.78
CA ARG A 210 -8.20 15.30 9.46
C ARG A 210 -8.39 16.49 8.53
N VAL A 211 -9.43 17.28 8.76
CA VAL A 211 -9.70 18.54 8.04
C VAL A 211 -9.71 19.69 9.03
N ASP A 212 -9.04 20.78 8.67
CA ASP A 212 -9.15 22.06 9.39
C ASP A 212 -10.53 22.69 9.09
N GLU A 213 -11.46 22.57 10.04
CA GLU A 213 -12.82 23.12 9.94
C GLU A 213 -12.82 24.65 9.75
N GLY A 214 -11.74 25.36 10.12
CA GLY A 214 -11.60 26.80 9.89
C GLY A 214 -11.47 27.17 8.41
N THR A 215 -11.11 26.20 7.57
CA THR A 215 -10.95 26.40 6.12
C THR A 215 -12.21 26.04 5.31
N LEU A 216 -13.30 25.67 5.97
CA LEU A 216 -14.55 25.26 5.36
C LEU A 216 -15.60 26.37 5.46
N SER A 217 -16.36 26.59 4.39
CA SER A 217 -17.56 27.44 4.43
C SER A 217 -18.61 26.88 5.40
N ALA A 218 -19.63 27.67 5.72
CA ALA A 218 -20.68 27.24 6.67
C ALA A 218 -21.44 26.00 6.18
N GLU A 219 -21.71 25.91 4.88
CA GLU A 219 -22.37 24.77 4.24
C GLU A 219 -21.47 23.52 4.24
N GLU A 220 -20.21 23.68 3.82
CA GLU A 220 -19.24 22.58 3.82
C GLU A 220 -18.97 22.03 5.21
N ARG A 221 -19.02 22.87 6.26
CA ARG A 221 -18.91 22.41 7.66
C ARG A 221 -20.06 21.48 8.04
N GLY A 222 -21.27 21.71 7.54
CA GLY A 222 -22.41 20.83 7.72
C GLY A 222 -22.16 19.47 7.07
N LEU A 223 -21.81 19.48 5.79
CA LEU A 223 -21.52 18.27 5.00
C LEU A 223 -20.35 17.47 5.57
N TRP A 224 -19.27 18.14 5.98
CA TRP A 224 -18.12 17.53 6.62
C TRP A 224 -18.51 16.77 7.88
N ARG A 225 -19.31 17.36 8.78
CA ARG A 225 -19.74 16.71 10.03
C ARG A 225 -20.60 15.49 9.76
N GLU A 226 -21.56 15.60 8.84
CA GLU A 226 -22.41 14.48 8.42
C GLU A 226 -21.58 13.33 7.86
N LEU A 227 -20.70 13.60 6.90
CA LEU A 227 -19.89 12.56 6.27
C LEU A 227 -18.83 12.00 7.21
N ARG A 228 -18.29 12.79 8.14
CA ARG A 228 -17.38 12.32 9.19
C ARG A 228 -18.08 11.33 10.13
N GLU A 229 -19.30 11.65 10.56
CA GLU A 229 -20.10 10.73 11.38
C GLU A 229 -20.42 9.44 10.61
N ARG A 230 -20.81 9.57 9.34
CA ARG A 230 -21.02 8.41 8.46
C ARG A 230 -19.75 7.58 8.29
N TYR A 231 -18.60 8.21 8.12
CA TYR A 231 -17.30 7.54 8.05
C TYR A 231 -17.06 6.68 9.29
N TYR A 232 -17.36 7.18 10.50
CA TYR A 232 -17.22 6.41 11.73
C TYR A 232 -18.14 5.19 11.78
N ASN A 233 -19.39 5.34 11.36
CA ASN A 233 -20.35 4.22 11.31
C ASN A 233 -19.93 3.15 10.29
N VAL A 234 -19.47 3.57 9.10
CA VAL A 234 -18.96 2.66 8.07
C VAL A 234 -17.68 1.98 8.54
N LEU A 235 -16.75 2.72 9.16
CA LEU A 235 -15.53 2.17 9.75
C LEU A 235 -15.85 1.06 10.75
N GLY A 236 -16.80 1.28 11.67
CA GLY A 236 -17.28 0.25 12.60
C GLY A 236 -17.81 -1.00 11.91
N THR A 237 -18.57 -0.84 10.83
CA THR A 237 -19.10 -1.95 10.02
C THR A 237 -18.00 -2.72 9.30
N VAL A 238 -17.01 -2.00 8.73
CA VAL A 238 -15.82 -2.59 8.09
C VAL A 238 -15.01 -3.40 9.10
N TYR A 239 -14.81 -2.89 10.30
CA TYR A 239 -14.13 -3.62 11.37
C TYR A 239 -14.90 -4.88 11.79
N ALA A 240 -16.22 -4.80 11.94
CA ALA A 240 -17.06 -5.96 12.21
C ALA A 240 -16.90 -7.03 11.11
N ALA A 241 -16.97 -6.63 9.83
CA ALA A 241 -16.78 -7.52 8.70
C ALA A 241 -15.40 -8.19 8.68
N LYS A 242 -14.32 -7.43 8.94
CA LYS A 242 -12.95 -7.96 9.05
C LYS A 242 -12.84 -9.01 10.14
N ASN A 243 -13.34 -8.71 11.34
CA ASN A 243 -13.27 -9.61 12.48
C ASN A 243 -14.12 -10.86 12.29
N ALA A 244 -15.25 -10.76 11.59
CA ALA A 244 -16.10 -11.90 11.29
C ALA A 244 -15.47 -12.85 10.24
N VAL A 245 -14.69 -12.30 9.29
CA VAL A 245 -13.96 -13.13 8.30
C VAL A 245 -12.72 -13.78 8.88
N ALA A 246 -12.04 -13.16 9.84
CA ALA A 246 -10.78 -13.66 10.40
C ALA A 246 -10.81 -15.16 10.81
N PRO A 247 -11.81 -15.69 11.55
CA PRO A 247 -11.84 -17.12 11.89
C PRO A 247 -12.11 -18.02 10.67
N VAL A 248 -12.93 -17.58 9.73
CA VAL A 248 -13.19 -18.32 8.47
C VAL A 248 -11.90 -18.42 7.66
N GLN A 249 -11.18 -17.31 7.56
CA GLN A 249 -9.89 -17.21 6.91
C GLN A 249 -8.86 -18.17 7.56
N ALA A 250 -8.68 -18.09 8.88
CA ALA A 250 -7.77 -18.99 9.59
C ALA A 250 -8.15 -20.48 9.41
N SER A 251 -9.44 -20.80 9.36
CA SER A 251 -9.95 -22.16 9.15
C SER A 251 -9.68 -22.70 7.75
N VAL A 252 -9.83 -21.89 6.69
CA VAL A 252 -9.51 -22.33 5.33
C VAL A 252 -8.00 -22.49 5.15
N GLU A 253 -7.22 -21.57 5.72
CA GLU A 253 -5.75 -21.59 5.66
C GLU A 253 -5.17 -22.81 6.38
N GLY A 254 -5.70 -23.15 7.56
CA GLY A 254 -5.31 -24.36 8.29
C GLY A 254 -5.59 -25.67 7.54
N ARG A 255 -6.44 -25.62 6.50
CA ARG A 255 -6.75 -26.74 5.61
C ARG A 255 -6.00 -26.66 4.26
N GLY A 256 -5.13 -25.67 4.08
CA GLY A 256 -4.45 -25.43 2.80
C GLY A 256 -5.40 -24.97 1.70
N LEU A 257 -6.58 -24.45 2.06
CA LEU A 257 -7.56 -23.90 1.13
C LEU A 257 -7.45 -22.37 1.11
N ALA A 258 -7.88 -21.77 0.00
CA ALA A 258 -8.00 -20.32 -0.13
C ALA A 258 -9.43 -19.84 0.18
N LEU A 259 -9.56 -18.57 0.57
CA LEU A 259 -10.86 -17.89 0.62
C LEU A 259 -11.51 -17.87 -0.78
N THR A 260 -12.84 -17.79 -0.82
CA THR A 260 -13.53 -17.68 -2.09
C THR A 260 -13.16 -16.37 -2.81
N PRO A 261 -13.00 -16.39 -4.15
CA PRO A 261 -12.63 -15.19 -4.92
C PRO A 261 -13.58 -14.01 -4.68
N ASP A 262 -14.88 -14.28 -4.47
CA ASP A 262 -15.86 -13.25 -4.17
C ASP A 262 -15.62 -12.57 -2.82
N LEU A 263 -15.24 -13.32 -1.78
CA LEU A 263 -14.94 -12.75 -0.48
C LEU A 263 -13.67 -11.89 -0.53
N VAL A 264 -12.64 -12.37 -1.23
CA VAL A 264 -11.38 -11.63 -1.45
C VAL A 264 -11.63 -10.33 -2.20
N LYS A 265 -12.41 -10.38 -3.29
CA LYS A 265 -12.79 -9.20 -4.08
C LYS A 265 -13.58 -8.19 -3.25
N SER A 266 -14.55 -8.66 -2.46
CA SER A 266 -15.39 -7.80 -1.61
C SER A 266 -14.53 -7.14 -0.51
N SER A 267 -13.64 -7.91 0.14
CA SER A 267 -12.72 -7.38 1.16
C SER A 267 -11.75 -6.34 0.60
N THR A 268 -11.21 -6.58 -0.60
CA THR A 268 -10.31 -5.63 -1.28
C THR A 268 -11.02 -4.32 -1.61
N ARG A 269 -12.23 -4.39 -2.20
CA ARG A 269 -13.03 -3.21 -2.53
C ARG A 269 -13.46 -2.43 -1.29
N MET A 270 -13.88 -3.14 -0.25
CA MET A 270 -14.23 -2.55 1.04
C MET A 270 -13.09 -1.69 1.60
N ASN A 271 -11.86 -2.24 1.65
CA ASN A 271 -10.69 -1.52 2.17
C ASN A 271 -10.32 -0.33 1.27
N LEU A 272 -10.23 -0.55 -0.04
CA LEU A 272 -9.87 0.49 -1.00
C LEU A 272 -10.85 1.66 -0.95
N SER A 273 -12.16 1.39 -0.96
CA SER A 273 -13.18 2.44 -0.91
C SER A 273 -13.17 3.20 0.43
N LEU A 274 -12.87 2.53 1.55
CA LEU A 274 -12.72 3.22 2.82
C LEU A 274 -11.51 4.18 2.83
N ASP A 275 -10.39 3.76 2.25
CA ASP A 275 -9.19 4.58 2.11
C ASP A 275 -9.43 5.78 1.17
N LEU A 276 -10.08 5.54 0.03
CA LEU A 276 -10.46 6.61 -0.90
C LEU A 276 -11.43 7.59 -0.25
N ALA A 277 -12.45 7.11 0.47
CA ALA A 277 -13.37 7.97 1.21
C ALA A 277 -12.64 8.87 2.21
N LYS A 278 -11.64 8.34 2.92
CA LYS A 278 -10.81 9.12 3.85
C LYS A 278 -10.06 10.24 3.11
N ASN A 279 -9.40 9.90 2.01
CA ASN A 279 -8.63 10.86 1.22
C ASN A 279 -9.54 11.94 0.60
N ASP A 280 -10.69 11.55 0.07
CA ASP A 280 -11.69 12.47 -0.50
C ASP A 280 -12.21 13.43 0.56
N LEU A 281 -12.48 12.92 1.77
CA LEU A 281 -12.85 13.72 2.94
C LEU A 281 -11.78 14.75 3.28
N GLU A 282 -10.51 14.36 3.30
CA GLU A 282 -9.38 15.26 3.55
C GLU A 282 -9.17 16.30 2.44
N GLN A 283 -9.52 15.95 1.20
CA GLN A 283 -9.44 16.83 0.03
C GLN A 283 -10.70 17.67 -0.22
N LYS A 284 -11.69 17.62 0.68
CA LYS A 284 -12.98 18.32 0.55
C LYS A 284 -13.81 17.88 -0.67
N GLN A 285 -13.58 16.66 -1.16
CA GLN A 285 -14.34 16.04 -2.26
C GLN A 285 -15.54 15.26 -1.70
N PHE A 286 -16.52 15.98 -1.16
CA PHE A 286 -17.61 15.40 -0.37
C PHE A 286 -18.49 14.40 -1.13
N ASP A 287 -18.74 14.63 -2.43
CA ASP A 287 -19.56 13.71 -3.23
C ASP A 287 -18.85 12.36 -3.47
N SER A 288 -17.55 12.40 -3.83
CA SER A 288 -16.72 11.20 -3.99
C SER A 288 -16.58 10.45 -2.68
N ALA A 289 -16.38 11.16 -1.56
CA ALA A 289 -16.37 10.56 -0.23
C ALA A 289 -17.67 9.81 0.08
N ARG A 290 -18.82 10.41 -0.23
CA ARG A 290 -20.14 9.79 -0.01
C ARG A 290 -20.30 8.49 -0.80
N GLU A 291 -19.92 8.49 -2.08
CA GLU A 291 -19.99 7.31 -2.94
C GLU A 291 -19.06 6.19 -2.43
N ASN A 292 -17.80 6.54 -2.11
CA ASN A 292 -16.83 5.60 -1.60
C ASN A 292 -17.25 5.00 -0.24
N LEU A 293 -17.84 5.79 0.66
CA LEU A 293 -18.43 5.29 1.91
C LEU A 293 -19.55 4.28 1.66
N GLN A 294 -20.43 4.56 0.70
CA GLN A 294 -21.52 3.66 0.35
C GLN A 294 -21.02 2.33 -0.23
N ILE A 295 -19.98 2.37 -1.08
CA ILE A 295 -19.34 1.16 -1.62
C ILE A 295 -18.70 0.34 -0.50
N ALA A 296 -17.92 0.98 0.37
CA ALA A 296 -17.26 0.32 1.50
C ALA A 296 -18.28 -0.38 2.42
N GLU A 297 -19.35 0.33 2.76
CA GLU A 297 -20.46 -0.21 3.56
C GLU A 297 -21.17 -1.40 2.88
N GLY A 298 -21.45 -1.28 1.58
CA GLY A 298 -22.11 -2.33 0.80
C GLY A 298 -21.30 -3.63 0.74
N GLU A 299 -19.99 -3.51 0.51
CA GLU A 299 -19.08 -4.66 0.49
C GLU A 299 -18.89 -5.26 1.91
N ALA A 300 -18.81 -4.42 2.95
CA ALA A 300 -18.77 -4.90 4.34
C ALA A 300 -20.02 -5.71 4.72
N ARG A 301 -21.21 -5.22 4.37
CA ARG A 301 -22.48 -5.95 4.60
C ARG A 301 -22.55 -7.25 3.80
N LYS A 302 -22.00 -7.27 2.58
CA LYS A 302 -21.94 -8.50 1.76
C LYS A 302 -21.04 -9.55 2.42
N ILE A 303 -19.90 -9.13 2.97
CA ILE A 303 -19.00 -9.99 3.74
C ILE A 303 -19.71 -10.56 4.97
N LEU A 304 -20.38 -9.71 5.77
CA LEU A 304 -21.11 -10.15 6.96
C LEU A 304 -22.17 -11.21 6.61
N ARG A 305 -22.99 -10.97 5.57
CA ARG A 305 -23.97 -11.97 5.11
C ARG A 305 -23.31 -13.28 4.68
N TYR A 306 -22.15 -13.21 4.02
CA TYR A 306 -21.42 -14.40 3.59
C TYR A 306 -20.96 -15.27 4.77
N VAL A 307 -20.59 -14.65 5.90
CA VAL A 307 -20.18 -15.35 7.12
C VAL A 307 -21.32 -15.63 8.09
N GLY A 308 -22.56 -15.30 7.72
CA GLY A 308 -23.78 -15.59 8.48
C GLY A 308 -24.16 -14.55 9.54
N LEU A 309 -23.74 -13.29 9.38
CA LEU A 309 -24.06 -12.15 10.25
C LEU A 309 -24.90 -11.07 9.52
#